data_AF-A0A2T4AQA9-F1
#
_entry.id   AF-A0A2T4AQA9-F1
#
_cell.length_a   1.000
_cell.length_b   1.000
_cell.length_c   1.000
_cell.angle_alpha   90.00
_cell.angle_beta   90.00
_cell.angle_gamma   90.00
#
_symmetry.space_group_name_H-M   'P 1'
#
loop_
_entity.id
_entity.type
_entity.pdbx_description
1 polymer ?
#
loop_
_entity_poly.entity_id
_entity_poly.type
_entity_poly.pdbx_seq_one_letter_code
_entity_poly.pdbx_strand_id
1 'polypeptide(L)'
;HLIHDLQPYHCTYEQCLDPNQVYGSRQEWINHENGHTRVWHCHEHSEEFETQPEYIQHLEDSHPDSTPEHFSPALVAAVVGPSMRIHRDCPFCPSGFSDIAQMQSHLIFHLERLAQLAL
;
A
#
# COMPACT_ATOMS: atom_id res chain seq x y z
N HIS A 1 -17.66 16.67 -10.92
CA HIS A 1 -17.23 18.08 -10.88
C HIS A 1 -17.12 18.57 -9.44
N LEU A 2 -18.21 18.65 -8.66
CA LEU A 2 -18.15 19.14 -7.26
C LEU A 2 -17.14 18.42 -6.32
N ILE A 3 -17.05 17.08 -6.36
CA ILE A 3 -16.13 16.32 -5.48
C ILE A 3 -14.65 16.56 -5.83
N HIS A 4 -14.32 16.85 -7.09
CA HIS A 4 -12.94 17.08 -7.49
C HIS A 4 -12.42 18.42 -6.93
N ASP A 5 -13.29 19.44 -6.91
CA ASP A 5 -12.97 20.76 -6.34
C ASP A 5 -12.80 20.72 -4.82
N LEU A 6 -13.40 19.74 -4.14
CA LEU A 6 -13.30 19.54 -2.69
C LEU A 6 -11.98 18.91 -2.26
N GLN A 7 -11.16 18.43 -3.21
CA GLN A 7 -9.84 17.88 -2.92
C GLN A 7 -9.84 16.88 -1.75
N PRO A 8 -10.74 15.86 -1.75
CA PRO A 8 -11.00 15.04 -0.56
C PRO A 8 -9.84 14.10 -0.23
N TYR A 9 -9.05 13.71 -1.23
CA TYR A 9 -8.10 12.62 -1.12
C TYR A 9 -6.77 13.11 -0.54
N HIS A 10 -6.56 12.92 0.76
CA HIS A 10 -5.29 13.17 1.44
C HIS A 10 -4.78 11.90 2.11
N CYS A 11 -3.48 11.84 2.36
CA CYS A 11 -2.91 10.71 3.09
C CYS A 11 -3.30 10.77 4.57
N THR A 12 -3.51 9.59 5.15
CA THR A 12 -3.93 9.41 6.55
C THR A 12 -3.00 8.47 7.33
N TYR A 13 -1.87 8.08 6.74
CA TYR A 13 -0.79 7.39 7.46
C TYR A 13 -0.03 8.39 8.34
N GLU A 14 0.27 8.00 9.58
CA GLU A 14 1.03 8.85 10.52
C GLU A 14 2.45 9.13 10.02
N GLN A 15 3.08 8.15 9.38
CA GLN A 15 4.46 8.23 8.90
C GLN A 15 4.55 8.45 7.38
N CYS A 16 3.68 9.31 6.84
CA CYS A 16 3.74 9.68 5.43
C CYS A 16 4.84 10.71 5.17
N LEU A 17 5.61 10.52 4.08
CA LEU A 17 6.62 11.49 3.63
C LEU A 17 5.99 12.78 3.09
N ASP A 18 4.79 12.68 2.49
CA ASP A 18 4.06 13.79 1.87
C ASP A 18 2.66 13.93 2.48
N PRO A 19 2.54 14.21 3.80
CA PRO A 19 1.24 14.15 4.51
C PRO A 19 0.24 15.22 4.06
N ASN A 20 0.75 16.34 3.51
CA ASN A 20 -0.07 17.45 3.03
C ASN A 20 -0.42 17.34 1.54
N GLN A 21 0.04 16.31 0.85
CA GLN A 21 -0.28 16.12 -0.57
C GLN A 21 -1.76 15.74 -0.71
N VAL A 22 -2.40 16.39 -1.68
CA VAL A 22 -3.77 16.10 -2.08
C VAL A 22 -3.78 15.48 -3.47
N TYR A 23 -4.56 14.43 -3.64
CA TYR A 23 -4.69 13.68 -4.89
C TYR A 23 -5.96 14.12 -5.63
N GLY A 24 -5.91 14.20 -6.96
CA GLY A 24 -7.03 14.65 -7.78
C GLY A 24 -8.09 13.57 -8.01
N SER A 25 -7.73 12.31 -7.83
CA SER A 25 -8.58 11.15 -8.11
C SER A 25 -8.40 10.02 -7.09
N ARG A 26 -9.42 9.15 -7.00
CA ARG A 26 -9.37 7.93 -6.19
C ARG A 26 -8.19 7.03 -6.56
N GLN A 27 -7.91 6.90 -7.86
CA GLN A 27 -6.84 6.04 -8.35
C GLN A 27 -5.45 6.55 -7.93
N GLU A 28 -5.22 7.87 -8.00
CA GLU A 28 -3.98 8.47 -7.53
C GLU A 28 -3.77 8.24 -6.03
N TRP A 29 -4.84 8.39 -5.25
CA TRP A 29 -4.80 8.13 -3.80
C TRP A 29 -4.55 6.65 -3.48
N ILE A 30 -5.23 5.71 -4.15
CA ILE A 30 -5.00 4.26 -3.99
C ILE A 30 -3.55 3.91 -4.35
N ASN A 31 -3.01 4.47 -5.44
CA ASN A 31 -1.63 4.24 -5.83
C ASN A 31 -0.64 4.73 -4.76
N HIS A 32 -0.91 5.88 -4.17
CA HIS A 32 -0.12 6.38 -3.05
C HIS A 32 -0.26 5.48 -1.81
N GLU A 33 -1.47 5.06 -1.47
CA GLU A 33 -1.74 4.20 -0.32
C GLU A 33 -1.00 2.85 -0.41
N ASN A 34 -1.03 2.24 -1.59
CA ASN A 34 -0.30 1.02 -1.92
C ASN A 34 1.23 1.17 -1.71
N GLY A 35 1.74 2.40 -1.84
CA GLY A 35 3.13 2.75 -1.58
C GLY A 35 3.57 2.61 -0.13
N HIS A 36 2.66 2.74 0.85
CA HIS A 36 2.96 2.54 2.27
C HIS A 36 3.10 1.08 2.64
N THR A 37 2.47 0.20 1.88
CA THR A 37 2.39 -1.24 2.17
C THR A 37 3.32 -2.07 1.29
N ARG A 38 4.42 -1.47 0.82
CA ARG A 38 5.33 -2.14 -0.12
C ARG A 38 6.08 -3.27 0.58
N VAL A 39 5.94 -4.47 0.04
CA VAL A 39 6.59 -5.69 0.50
C VAL A 39 7.22 -6.42 -0.69
N TRP A 40 8.20 -7.27 -0.40
CA TRP A 40 8.74 -8.22 -1.37
C TRP A 40 7.85 -9.46 -1.39
N HIS A 41 7.43 -9.86 -2.57
CA HIS A 41 6.64 -11.07 -2.78
C HIS A 41 7.51 -12.20 -3.32
N CYS A 42 7.33 -13.41 -2.82
CA CYS A 42 7.84 -14.60 -3.50
C CYS A 42 6.93 -14.94 -4.70
N HIS A 43 7.52 -15.37 -5.81
CA HIS A 43 6.76 -15.78 -7.00
C HIS A 43 6.16 -17.19 -6.90
N GLU A 44 6.77 -18.05 -6.08
CA GLU A 44 6.38 -19.45 -5.93
C GLU A 44 5.53 -19.67 -4.67
N HIS A 45 5.72 -18.84 -3.65
CA HIS A 45 5.03 -18.91 -2.36
C HIS A 45 4.17 -17.66 -2.12
N SER A 46 3.07 -17.80 -1.38
CA SER A 46 2.25 -16.66 -0.95
C SER A 46 2.84 -15.94 0.28
N GLU A 47 4.16 -15.85 0.34
CA GLU A 47 4.90 -15.21 1.43
C GLU A 47 5.30 -13.77 1.06
N GLU A 48 5.26 -12.90 2.06
CA GLU A 48 5.54 -11.47 1.95
C GLU A 48 6.64 -11.12 2.95
N PHE A 49 7.57 -10.26 2.54
CA PHE A 49 8.71 -9.83 3.35
C PHE A 49 8.76 -8.31 3.41
N GLU A 50 8.92 -7.75 4.60
CA GLU A 50 8.94 -6.30 4.81
C GLU A 50 10.30 -5.69 4.51
N THR A 51 11.36 -6.51 4.54
CA THR A 51 12.71 -6.06 4.27
C THR A 51 13.39 -6.89 3.18
N GLN A 52 14.26 -6.23 2.42
CA GLN A 52 15.07 -6.90 1.40
C GLN A 52 15.92 -8.05 1.97
N PRO A 53 16.62 -7.91 3.11
CA PRO A 53 17.41 -9.02 3.65
C PRO A 53 16.58 -10.27 3.98
N GLU A 54 15.37 -10.10 4.52
CA GLU A 54 14.45 -11.23 4.78
C GLU A 54 14.07 -11.95 3.50
N TYR A 55 13.77 -11.20 2.44
CA TYR A 55 13.46 -11.77 1.13
C TYR A 55 14.66 -12.52 0.53
N ILE A 56 15.86 -11.96 0.59
CA ILE A 56 17.07 -12.62 0.09
C ILE A 56 17.35 -13.91 0.86
N GLN A 57 17.20 -13.88 2.19
CA GLN A 57 17.36 -15.08 3.01
C GLN A 57 16.35 -16.17 2.61
N HIS A 58 15.09 -15.81 2.37
CA HIS A 58 14.08 -16.75 1.88
C HIS A 58 14.47 -17.38 0.54
N LEU A 59 15.01 -16.58 -0.39
CA LEU A 59 15.49 -17.09 -1.68
C LEU A 59 16.65 -18.07 -1.51
N GLU A 60 17.60 -17.78 -0.63
CA GLU A 60 18.73 -18.66 -0.33
C GLU A 60 18.29 -20.01 0.25
N ASP A 61 17.30 -19.99 1.14
CA ASP A 61 16.85 -21.19 1.85
C ASP A 61 15.87 -22.04 1.04
N SER A 62 14.94 -21.40 0.33
CA SER A 62 13.80 -22.06 -0.33
C SER A 62 13.99 -22.22 -1.84
N HIS A 63 14.88 -21.44 -2.43
CA HIS A 63 15.14 -21.42 -3.88
C HIS A 63 16.65 -21.57 -4.18
N PRO A 64 17.35 -22.61 -3.66
CA PRO A 64 18.80 -22.74 -3.79
C PRO A 64 19.28 -22.89 -5.24
N ASP A 65 18.42 -23.36 -6.14
CA ASP A 65 18.69 -23.44 -7.59
C ASP A 65 18.63 -22.07 -8.28
N SER A 66 17.96 -21.10 -7.67
CA SER A 66 17.97 -19.70 -8.10
C SER A 66 19.11 -18.98 -7.40
N THR A 67 20.30 -19.02 -8.00
CA THR A 67 21.49 -18.50 -7.32
C THR A 67 21.36 -17.01 -7.00
N PRO A 68 21.53 -16.59 -5.73
CA PRO A 68 21.41 -15.19 -5.32
C PRO A 68 22.34 -14.25 -6.06
N GLU A 69 23.48 -14.78 -6.51
CA GLU A 69 24.50 -14.10 -7.31
C GLU A 69 23.98 -13.59 -8.66
N HIS A 70 22.86 -14.12 -9.16
CA HIS A 70 22.20 -13.66 -10.38
C HIS A 70 21.05 -12.67 -10.13
N PHE A 71 20.63 -12.46 -8.88
CA PHE A 71 19.62 -11.44 -8.59
C PHE A 71 20.26 -10.07 -8.57
N SER A 72 20.26 -9.42 -9.74
CA SER A 72 20.59 -7.99 -9.80
C SER A 72 19.67 -7.20 -8.86
N PRO A 73 20.14 -6.10 -8.25
CA PRO A 73 19.28 -5.24 -7.42
C PRO A 73 18.00 -4.78 -8.13
N ALA A 74 18.03 -4.67 -9.46
CA ALA A 74 16.86 -4.34 -10.27
C ALA A 74 15.81 -5.46 -10.28
N LEU A 75 16.21 -6.73 -10.33
CA LEU A 75 15.29 -7.87 -10.23
C LEU A 75 14.65 -7.94 -8.85
N VAL A 76 15.45 -7.74 -7.79
CA VAL A 76 14.96 -7.72 -6.41
C VAL A 76 13.99 -6.57 -6.17
N ALA A 77 14.20 -5.41 -6.81
CA ALA A 77 13.26 -4.30 -6.72
C ALA A 77 11.97 -4.53 -7.53
N ALA A 78 12.02 -5.33 -8.60
CA ALA A 78 10.87 -5.57 -9.49
C ALA A 78 9.77 -6.41 -8.84
N VAL A 79 10.10 -7.21 -7.83
CA VAL A 79 9.12 -8.05 -7.10
C VAL A 79 8.42 -7.30 -5.97
N VAL A 80 8.80 -6.03 -5.75
CA VAL A 80 8.19 -5.21 -4.70
C VAL A 80 6.81 -4.75 -5.15
N GLY A 81 5.79 -5.16 -4.41
CA GLY A 81 4.39 -4.80 -4.66
C GLY A 81 3.70 -4.35 -3.38
N PRO A 82 2.45 -3.85 -3.46
CA PRO A 82 1.65 -3.67 -2.26
C PRO A 82 1.40 -5.04 -1.61
N SER A 83 1.35 -5.05 -0.30
CA SER A 83 0.92 -6.21 0.47
C SER A 83 -0.52 -6.58 0.15
N MET A 84 -0.84 -7.85 0.31
CA MET A 84 -2.18 -8.42 0.26
C MET A 84 -2.86 -8.44 1.64
N ARG A 85 -2.10 -8.21 2.72
CA ARG A 85 -2.60 -8.04 4.08
C ARG A 85 -3.09 -6.62 4.34
N ILE A 86 -4.11 -6.51 5.18
CA ILE A 86 -4.59 -5.23 5.72
C ILE A 86 -3.56 -4.74 6.74
N HIS A 87 -3.01 -3.55 6.50
CA HIS A 87 -1.93 -2.96 7.30
C HIS A 87 -2.37 -1.89 8.28
N ARG A 88 -3.64 -1.48 8.22
CA ARG A 88 -4.17 -0.39 9.04
C ARG A 88 -5.67 -0.49 9.24
N ASP A 89 -6.12 0.11 10.31
CA ASP A 89 -7.53 0.37 10.56
C ASP A 89 -7.97 1.72 9.95
N CYS A 90 -9.27 2.00 10.07
CA CYS A 90 -9.80 3.31 9.74
C CYS A 90 -9.47 4.33 10.84
N PRO A 91 -8.84 5.48 10.51
CA PRO A 91 -8.52 6.52 11.49
C PRO A 91 -9.76 7.32 11.92
N PHE A 92 -10.90 7.12 11.26
CA PHE A 92 -12.13 7.90 11.49
C PHE A 92 -13.21 7.11 12.25
N CYS A 93 -13.10 5.78 12.31
CA CYS A 93 -14.07 4.93 13.02
C CYS A 93 -13.52 3.52 13.29
N PRO A 94 -14.11 2.74 14.23
CA PRO A 94 -13.61 1.42 14.62
C PRO A 94 -14.10 0.28 13.70
N SER A 95 -14.02 0.45 12.38
CA SER A 95 -14.44 -0.59 11.42
C SER A 95 -13.33 -1.61 11.18
N GLY A 96 -13.70 -2.90 11.07
CA GLY A 96 -12.81 -3.97 10.63
C GLY A 96 -13.02 -4.32 9.15
N PHE A 97 -11.98 -4.86 8.51
CA PHE A 97 -11.99 -5.16 7.08
C PHE A 97 -11.61 -6.61 6.81
N SER A 98 -12.16 -7.19 5.75
CA SER A 98 -11.82 -8.56 5.30
C SER A 98 -10.79 -8.57 4.16
N ASP A 99 -10.68 -7.47 3.42
CA ASP A 99 -9.69 -7.27 2.37
C ASP A 99 -9.34 -5.79 2.21
N ILE A 100 -8.25 -5.53 1.46
CA ILE A 100 -7.74 -4.18 1.21
C ILE A 100 -8.74 -3.34 0.41
N ALA A 101 -9.39 -3.88 -0.61
CA ALA A 101 -10.30 -3.10 -1.44
C ALA A 101 -11.50 -2.55 -0.65
N GLN A 102 -12.02 -3.32 0.31
CA GLN A 102 -13.03 -2.88 1.26
C GLN A 102 -12.50 -1.77 2.17
N MET A 103 -11.29 -1.91 2.72
CA MET A 103 -10.63 -0.88 3.53
C MET A 103 -10.47 0.43 2.75
N GLN A 104 -9.90 0.38 1.54
CA GLN A 104 -9.65 1.54 0.69
C GLN A 104 -10.96 2.25 0.32
N SER A 105 -11.98 1.49 -0.07
CA SER A 105 -13.30 2.03 -0.40
C SER A 105 -13.95 2.72 0.79
N HIS A 106 -13.80 2.15 1.99
CA HIS A 106 -14.31 2.72 3.23
C HIS A 106 -13.60 4.03 3.60
N LEU A 107 -12.27 4.09 3.45
CA LEU A 107 -11.49 5.30 3.68
C LEU A 107 -11.89 6.41 2.70
N ILE A 108 -12.00 6.09 1.41
CA ILE A 108 -12.46 7.02 0.37
C ILE A 108 -13.82 7.62 0.74
N PHE A 109 -14.76 6.78 1.22
CA PHE A 109 -16.06 7.26 1.66
C PHE A 109 -15.96 8.29 2.79
N HIS A 110 -15.12 8.04 3.81
CA HIS A 110 -14.90 9.00 4.89
C HIS A 110 -14.27 10.29 4.39
N LEU A 111 -13.25 10.21 3.55
CA LEU A 111 -12.56 11.37 2.97
C LEU A 111 -13.53 12.26 2.18
N GLU A 112 -14.34 11.66 1.31
CA GLU A 112 -15.35 12.39 0.52
C GLU A 112 -16.42 13.02 1.41
N ARG A 113 -16.88 12.30 2.43
CA ARG A 113 -17.89 12.79 3.36
C ARG A 113 -17.38 13.96 4.21
N LEU A 114 -16.14 13.87 4.70
CA LEU A 114 -15.51 14.94 5.46
C LEU A 114 -15.34 16.20 4.61
N ALA A 115 -14.90 16.06 3.36
CA ALA A 115 -14.75 17.19 2.46
C ALA A 115 -16.10 17.86 2.13
N GLN A 116 -17.18 17.08 2.02
CA GLN A 116 -18.53 17.62 1.82
C GLN A 116 -19.06 18.39 3.04
N LEU A 117 -18.62 18.06 4.26
CA LEU A 117 -19.00 18.76 5.49
C LEU A 117 -18.18 20.04 5.75
N ALA A 118 -17.09 20.24 5.01
CA ALA A 118 -16.23 21.42 5.14
C ALA A 118 -16.73 22.63 4.33
N LEU A 119 -17.87 22.50 3.65
CA LEU A 119 -18.62 23.57 2.97
C LEU A 119 -19.62 24.24 3.92
#